data_AF-W9BMA7-F1
#
_entry.id   AF-W9BMA7-F1
#
_cell.length_a   1.000
_cell.length_b   1.000
_cell.length_c   1.000
_cell.angle_alpha   90.00
_cell.angle_beta   90.00
_cell.angle_gamma   90.00
#
_symmetry.space_group_name_H-M   'P 1'
#
loop_
_entity.id
_entity.type
_entity.pdbx_description
1 polymer ?
#
loop_
_entity_poly.entity_id
_entity_poly.type
_entity_poly.pdbx_seq_one_letter_code
_entity_poly.pdbx_strand_id
1 'polypeptide(L)'
;MKRQQGQAIREYNDEALAINARRVRFDWEGVPLEYIPGQPYATHFWNVMHLVLPEGERAMADVFAQALRYIDDERLKEEVVGFVGQEATHASSHESFRDYLRAHNVEIAPVMRRIEFAVNRIFGDHGITGAAKRSWLSERLGIYAAAEHFTAVVGEWLLDNQAFDRVGVDPTMLDLLRWHGAEELEHRNVAFDAYQYVDGGYARRARTAVIACLGLAVLWFSTAAYLYRNDVTIRRRRPWLVEYVRAARAGFVPGVSFLFAQMYYYLRPGFHPSSMGDISKAVRYLAVSPAARAGQP
;
A
#
# COMPACT_ATOMS: atom_id res chain seq x y z
N MET A 1 24.97 -26.57 -14.72
CA MET A 1 24.07 -25.54 -14.15
C MET A 1 24.69 -25.05 -12.85
N LYS A 2 25.28 -23.83 -12.83
CA LYS A 2 25.76 -23.21 -11.58
C LYS A 2 24.53 -22.67 -10.82
N ARG A 3 24.27 -23.20 -9.63
CA ARG A 3 23.34 -22.56 -8.67
C ARG A 3 23.87 -21.16 -8.40
N GLN A 4 23.09 -20.12 -8.71
CA GLN A 4 23.35 -18.80 -8.14
C GLN A 4 23.16 -18.94 -6.64
N GLN A 5 24.23 -18.83 -5.87
CA GLN A 5 24.13 -18.62 -4.43
C GLN A 5 23.35 -17.33 -4.22
N GLY A 6 22.20 -17.40 -3.54
CA GLY A 6 21.44 -16.23 -3.13
C GLY A 6 22.37 -15.27 -2.39
N GLN A 7 22.26 -13.97 -2.68
CA GLN A 7 22.98 -12.97 -1.89
C GLN A 7 22.56 -13.10 -0.43
N ALA A 8 23.52 -13.05 0.49
CA ALA A 8 23.26 -13.05 1.92
C ALA A 8 22.36 -11.84 2.24
N ILE A 9 21.11 -12.11 2.65
CA ILE A 9 20.20 -11.09 3.15
C ILE A 9 20.77 -10.58 4.47
N ARG A 10 20.66 -9.27 4.71
CA ARG A 10 21.11 -8.68 5.96
C ARG A 10 20.19 -9.16 7.09
N GLU A 11 20.76 -9.83 8.08
CA GLU A 11 20.03 -10.23 9.29
C GLU A 11 19.74 -8.99 10.15
N TYR A 12 18.46 -8.77 10.49
CA TYR A 12 18.00 -7.75 11.43
C TYR A 12 17.25 -8.43 12.57
N ASN A 13 17.99 -9.04 13.49
CA ASN A 13 17.44 -9.92 14.54
C ASN A 13 16.48 -9.22 15.52
N ASP A 14 16.49 -7.89 15.59
CA ASP A 14 15.64 -7.11 16.49
C ASP A 14 14.27 -6.73 15.87
N GLU A 15 14.05 -7.02 14.58
CA GLU A 15 12.82 -6.68 13.84
C GLU A 15 12.06 -7.90 13.28
N ALA A 16 12.54 -9.11 13.54
CA ALA A 16 11.88 -10.35 13.14
C ALA A 16 10.60 -10.58 13.96
N LEU A 17 9.54 -9.87 13.60
CA LEU A 17 8.20 -10.08 14.13
C LEU A 17 7.51 -11.18 13.32
N ALA A 18 6.85 -12.12 14.01
CA ALA A 18 6.04 -13.14 13.34
C ALA A 18 4.82 -12.46 12.66
N ILE A 19 4.87 -12.35 11.34
CA ILE A 19 3.80 -11.76 10.52
C ILE A 19 2.67 -12.79 10.42
N ASN A 20 1.54 -12.50 11.08
CA ASN A 20 0.38 -13.36 11.08
C ASN A 20 -0.85 -12.58 10.65
N ALA A 21 -1.66 -13.16 9.77
CA ALA A 21 -2.93 -12.58 9.37
C ALA A 21 -3.86 -12.44 10.58
N ARG A 22 -4.25 -11.21 10.89
CA ARG A 22 -5.17 -10.90 11.99
C ARG A 22 -6.60 -10.93 11.47
N ARG A 23 -7.52 -11.49 12.25
CA ARG A 23 -8.95 -11.34 11.93
C ARG A 23 -9.36 -9.92 12.30
N VAL A 24 -9.86 -9.17 11.33
CA VAL A 24 -10.41 -7.83 11.53
C VAL A 24 -11.78 -7.72 10.89
N ARG A 25 -12.62 -6.83 11.43
CA ARG A 25 -13.90 -6.47 10.84
C ARG A 25 -14.15 -5.00 11.12
N PHE A 26 -14.58 -4.29 10.08
CA PHE A 26 -15.00 -2.90 10.16
C PHE A 26 -16.50 -2.81 9.91
N ASP A 27 -17.17 -1.98 10.71
CA ASP A 27 -18.59 -1.68 10.55
C ASP A 27 -18.76 -0.27 9.99
N TRP A 28 -19.35 -0.20 8.79
CA TRP A 28 -19.51 1.05 8.06
C TRP A 28 -20.81 1.77 8.38
N GLU A 29 -21.68 1.20 9.23
CA GLU A 29 -22.93 1.84 9.64
C GLU A 29 -22.63 3.21 10.28
N GLY A 30 -23.24 4.27 9.74
CA GLY A 30 -23.10 5.64 10.23
C GLY A 30 -21.82 6.36 9.80
N VAL A 31 -20.88 5.69 9.13
CA VAL A 31 -19.65 6.34 8.63
C VAL A 31 -20.00 7.32 7.50
N PRO A 32 -19.72 8.63 7.63
CA PRO A 32 -20.07 9.60 6.59
C PRO A 32 -19.20 9.39 5.35
N LEU A 33 -19.76 9.69 4.16
CA LEU A 33 -18.99 9.67 2.91
C LEU A 33 -17.82 10.66 2.92
N GLU A 34 -17.98 11.78 3.62
CA GLU A 34 -16.92 12.73 3.96
C GLU A 34 -16.45 12.46 5.40
N TYR A 35 -15.63 11.43 5.59
CA TYR A 35 -15.09 11.04 6.90
C TYR A 35 -13.95 11.92 7.41
N ILE A 36 -13.46 12.86 6.60
CA ILE A 36 -12.54 13.93 7.05
C ILE A 36 -13.32 15.25 7.08
N PRO A 37 -13.79 15.71 8.26
CA PRO A 37 -14.72 16.83 8.34
C PRO A 37 -14.22 18.11 7.66
N GLY A 38 -15.02 18.64 6.73
CA GLY A 38 -14.73 19.86 5.99
C GLY A 38 -13.62 19.70 4.94
N GLN A 39 -13.22 18.48 4.61
CA GLN A 39 -12.11 18.15 3.70
C GLN A 39 -12.53 17.14 2.63
N PRO A 40 -13.46 17.49 1.72
CA PRO A 40 -13.96 16.54 0.71
C PRO A 40 -12.87 16.07 -0.26
N TYR A 41 -11.93 16.95 -0.63
CA TYR A 41 -10.80 16.54 -1.47
C TYR A 41 -9.89 15.53 -0.76
N ALA A 42 -9.57 15.75 0.53
CA ALA A 42 -8.72 14.84 1.28
C ALA A 42 -9.42 13.48 1.46
N THR A 43 -10.72 13.48 1.77
CA THR A 43 -11.53 12.25 1.80
C THR A 43 -11.41 11.48 0.49
N HIS A 44 -11.57 12.13 -0.67
CA HIS A 44 -11.42 11.45 -1.95
C HIS A 44 -9.99 11.01 -2.28
N PHE A 45 -8.99 11.73 -1.77
CA PHE A 45 -7.59 11.31 -1.88
C PHE A 45 -7.36 9.97 -1.17
N TRP A 46 -7.97 9.77 0.00
CA TRP A 46 -7.88 8.51 0.76
C TRP A 46 -8.83 7.44 0.22
N ASN A 47 -9.97 7.82 -0.38
CA ASN A 47 -10.84 6.86 -1.07
C ASN A 47 -10.13 6.10 -2.20
N VAL A 48 -9.05 6.65 -2.74
CA VAL A 48 -8.22 5.95 -3.73
C VAL A 48 -7.67 4.63 -3.16
N MET A 49 -7.31 4.56 -1.88
CA MET A 49 -6.82 3.33 -1.24
C MET A 49 -7.83 2.20 -1.41
N HIS A 50 -9.10 2.45 -1.09
CA HIS A 50 -10.16 1.45 -1.17
C HIS A 50 -10.44 0.97 -2.60
N LEU A 51 -10.01 1.71 -3.63
CA LEU A 51 -10.17 1.31 -5.02
C LEU A 51 -8.93 0.59 -5.56
N VAL A 52 -7.74 1.09 -5.26
CA VAL A 52 -6.47 0.62 -5.83
C VAL A 52 -5.91 -0.57 -5.06
N LEU A 53 -5.91 -0.50 -3.73
CA LEU A 53 -5.27 -1.50 -2.88
C LEU A 53 -5.87 -2.90 -3.05
N PRO A 54 -7.21 -3.12 -3.05
CA PRO A 54 -7.73 -4.48 -3.18
C PRO A 54 -7.31 -5.24 -4.44
N GLU A 55 -7.16 -4.54 -5.56
CA GLU A 55 -6.68 -5.15 -6.80
C GLU A 55 -5.15 -5.27 -6.82
N GLY A 56 -4.45 -4.27 -6.26
CA GLY A 56 -2.99 -4.23 -6.17
C GLY A 56 -2.43 -5.30 -5.24
N GLU A 57 -2.94 -5.39 -4.02
CA GLU A 57 -2.51 -6.30 -2.94
C GLU A 57 -2.75 -7.77 -3.30
N ARG A 58 -3.88 -8.10 -3.94
CA ARG A 58 -4.10 -9.47 -4.46
C ARG A 58 -3.08 -9.84 -5.52
N ALA A 59 -2.84 -8.94 -6.48
CA ALA A 59 -1.86 -9.19 -7.53
C ALA A 59 -0.42 -9.22 -7.00
N MET A 60 -0.14 -8.42 -5.95
CA MET A 60 1.11 -8.42 -5.21
C MET A 60 1.31 -9.76 -4.49
N ALA A 61 0.33 -10.20 -3.69
CA ALA A 61 0.32 -11.48 -3.01
C ALA A 61 0.55 -12.65 -3.98
N ASP A 62 -0.12 -12.65 -5.15
CA ASP A 62 0.09 -13.66 -6.20
C ASP A 62 1.53 -13.67 -6.74
N VAL A 63 2.17 -12.51 -6.86
CA VAL A 63 3.57 -12.38 -7.32
C VAL A 63 4.54 -12.89 -6.26
N PHE A 64 4.34 -12.52 -5.00
CA PHE A 64 5.19 -12.97 -3.90
C PHE A 64 5.02 -14.47 -3.61
N ALA A 65 3.79 -15.00 -3.72
CA ALA A 65 3.55 -16.44 -3.67
C ALA A 65 4.31 -17.20 -4.78
N GLN A 66 4.38 -16.65 -5.99
CA GLN A 66 5.19 -17.21 -7.08
C GLN A 66 6.70 -17.12 -6.82
N ALA A 67 7.16 -16.17 -6.01
CA ALA A 67 8.56 -16.00 -5.66
C ALA A 67 9.06 -17.08 -4.68
N LEU A 68 8.18 -17.64 -3.83
CA LEU A 68 8.51 -18.65 -2.82
C LEU A 68 9.30 -19.84 -3.37
N ARG A 69 9.03 -20.28 -4.60
CA ARG A 69 9.76 -21.39 -5.25
C ARG A 69 11.24 -21.10 -5.56
N TYR A 70 11.67 -19.85 -5.45
CA TYR A 70 13.03 -19.38 -5.71
C TYR A 70 13.73 -18.92 -4.44
N ILE A 71 13.03 -18.89 -3.31
CA ILE A 71 13.57 -18.51 -2.01
C ILE A 71 13.94 -19.82 -1.30
N ASP A 72 15.19 -19.98 -0.87
CA ASP A 72 15.64 -21.14 -0.09
C ASP A 72 15.87 -20.78 1.40
N ASP A 73 15.85 -19.48 1.73
CA ASP A 73 15.94 -18.97 3.10
C ASP A 73 14.62 -19.19 3.84
N GLU A 74 14.64 -20.03 4.88
CA GLU A 74 13.41 -20.43 5.60
C GLU A 74 12.75 -19.26 6.35
N ARG A 75 13.54 -18.31 6.88
CA ARG A 75 13.00 -17.11 7.54
C ARG A 75 12.25 -16.24 6.53
N LEU A 76 12.87 -15.93 5.39
CA LEU A 76 12.23 -15.13 4.35
C LEU A 76 11.02 -15.84 3.75
N LYS A 77 11.04 -17.17 3.62
CA LYS A 77 9.83 -17.92 3.22
C LYS A 77 8.68 -17.70 4.20
N GLU A 78 8.93 -17.84 5.50
CA GLU A 78 7.93 -17.66 6.53
C GLU A 78 7.35 -16.24 6.50
N GLU A 79 8.23 -15.23 6.41
CA GLU A 79 7.83 -13.82 6.27
C GLU A 79 6.99 -13.55 5.03
N VAL A 80 7.37 -14.11 3.87
CA VAL A 80 6.61 -13.97 2.62
C VAL A 80 5.26 -14.68 2.71
N VAL A 81 5.17 -15.83 3.37
CA VAL A 81 3.89 -16.51 3.61
C VAL A 81 2.98 -15.68 4.52
N GLY A 82 3.53 -15.12 5.60
CA GLY A 82 2.82 -14.22 6.50
C GLY A 82 2.29 -12.97 5.79
N PHE A 83 3.16 -12.32 5.01
CA PHE A 83 2.84 -11.19 4.14
C PHE A 83 1.65 -11.51 3.22
N VAL A 84 1.73 -12.60 2.42
CA VAL A 84 0.65 -13.03 1.53
C VAL A 84 -0.69 -13.21 2.27
N GLY A 85 -0.65 -13.68 3.53
CA GLY A 85 -1.84 -13.81 4.37
C GLY A 85 -2.44 -12.47 4.83
N GLN A 86 -1.61 -11.50 5.21
CA GLN A 86 -2.08 -10.16 5.62
C GLN A 86 -2.64 -9.37 4.43
N GLU A 87 -1.98 -9.39 3.27
CA GLU A 87 -2.43 -8.73 2.04
C GLU A 87 -3.86 -9.12 1.63
N ALA A 88 -4.22 -10.40 1.79
CA ALA A 88 -5.58 -10.86 1.51
C ALA A 88 -6.63 -10.22 2.45
N THR A 89 -6.23 -9.98 3.71
CA THR A 89 -7.06 -9.34 4.73
C THR A 89 -7.18 -7.84 4.50
N HIS A 90 -6.08 -7.16 4.12
CA HIS A 90 -6.09 -5.77 3.68
C HIS A 90 -7.05 -5.58 2.51
N ALA A 91 -6.89 -6.41 1.47
CA ALA A 91 -7.68 -6.31 0.26
C ALA A 91 -9.17 -6.46 0.54
N SER A 92 -9.55 -7.45 1.36
CA SER A 92 -10.95 -7.64 1.76
C SER A 92 -11.48 -6.48 2.61
N SER A 93 -10.66 -5.90 3.49
CA SER A 93 -11.08 -4.79 4.37
C SER A 93 -11.31 -3.52 3.57
N HIS A 94 -10.38 -3.16 2.69
CA HIS A 94 -10.51 -2.01 1.78
C HIS A 94 -11.64 -2.21 0.76
N GLU A 95 -11.83 -3.43 0.24
CA GLU A 95 -12.95 -3.77 -0.64
C GLU A 95 -14.30 -3.56 0.03
N SER A 96 -14.43 -3.89 1.33
CA SER A 96 -15.69 -3.71 2.04
C SER A 96 -16.11 -2.22 2.10
N PHE A 97 -15.17 -1.29 2.24
CA PHE A 97 -15.48 0.15 2.16
C PHE A 97 -15.74 0.60 0.72
N ARG A 98 -15.06 0.02 -0.27
CA ARG A 98 -15.39 0.25 -1.69
C ARG A 98 -16.83 -0.14 -2.01
N ASP A 99 -17.32 -1.25 -1.47
CA ASP A 99 -18.71 -1.67 -1.62
C ASP A 99 -19.67 -0.72 -0.90
N TYR A 100 -19.27 -0.20 0.27
CA TYR A 100 -19.99 0.87 0.95
C TYR A 100 -20.12 2.14 0.08
N LEU A 101 -19.03 2.59 -0.55
CA LEU A 101 -19.05 3.72 -1.51
C LEU A 101 -20.02 3.46 -2.67
N ARG A 102 -20.01 2.25 -3.24
CA ARG A 102 -20.91 1.87 -4.33
C ARG A 102 -22.38 1.87 -3.88
N ALA A 103 -22.67 1.32 -2.70
CA ALA A 103 -24.01 1.29 -2.12
C ALA A 103 -24.58 2.69 -1.87
N HIS A 104 -23.70 3.68 -1.64
CA HIS A 104 -24.04 5.08 -1.46
C HIS A 104 -23.93 5.92 -2.75
N ASN A 105 -23.98 5.27 -3.92
CA ASN A 105 -24.02 5.90 -5.24
C ASN A 105 -22.79 6.74 -5.61
N VAL A 106 -21.62 6.45 -5.02
CA VAL A 106 -20.36 7.02 -5.50
C VAL A 106 -19.96 6.32 -6.80
N GLU A 107 -19.82 7.09 -7.88
CA GLU A 107 -19.48 6.54 -9.19
C GLU A 107 -18.00 6.13 -9.25
N ILE A 108 -17.73 4.84 -9.03
CA ILE A 108 -16.37 4.29 -9.04
C ILE A 108 -16.06 3.43 -10.28
N ALA A 109 -17.07 3.04 -11.06
CA ALA A 109 -16.92 2.08 -12.15
C ALA A 109 -15.90 2.50 -13.24
N PRO A 110 -15.83 3.77 -13.70
CA PRO A 110 -14.82 4.18 -14.66
C PRO A 110 -13.39 4.11 -14.13
N VAL A 111 -13.21 4.34 -12.84
CA VAL A 111 -11.91 4.19 -12.16
C VAL A 111 -11.55 2.73 -12.04
N MET A 112 -12.48 1.87 -11.59
CA MET A 112 -12.24 0.43 -11.45
C MET A 112 -11.76 -0.21 -12.76
N ARG A 113 -12.38 0.13 -13.90
CA ARG A 113 -11.91 -0.36 -15.22
C ARG A 113 -10.45 0.00 -15.53
N ARG A 114 -9.97 1.17 -15.09
CA ARG A 114 -8.58 1.59 -15.30
C ARG A 114 -7.62 0.83 -14.39
N ILE A 115 -8.02 0.63 -13.14
CA ILE A 115 -7.24 -0.13 -12.15
C ILE A 115 -7.12 -1.59 -12.62
N GLU A 116 -8.24 -2.23 -12.95
CA GLU A 116 -8.28 -3.60 -13.48
C GLU A 116 -7.43 -3.74 -14.75
N PHE A 117 -7.47 -2.76 -15.65
CA PHE A 117 -6.62 -2.75 -16.83
C PHE A 117 -5.12 -2.69 -16.45
N ALA A 118 -4.73 -1.80 -15.55
CA ALA A 118 -3.35 -1.68 -15.11
C ALA A 118 -2.86 -2.97 -14.45
N VAL A 119 -3.60 -3.49 -13.47
CA VAL A 119 -3.23 -4.69 -12.72
C VAL A 119 -3.21 -5.93 -13.62
N ASN A 120 -4.27 -6.18 -14.38
CA ASN A 120 -4.40 -7.43 -15.13
C ASN A 120 -3.70 -7.41 -16.50
N ARG A 121 -3.63 -6.25 -17.17
CA ARG A 121 -3.10 -6.15 -18.54
C ARG A 121 -1.72 -5.51 -18.65
N ILE A 122 -1.32 -4.67 -17.72
CA ILE A 122 0.05 -4.11 -17.73
C ILE A 122 0.95 -4.98 -16.85
N PHE A 123 0.51 -5.23 -15.62
CA PHE A 123 1.33 -5.91 -14.60
C PHE A 123 0.97 -7.39 -14.37
N GLY A 124 0.02 -7.93 -15.13
CA GLY A 124 -0.45 -9.31 -15.00
C GLY A 124 0.53 -10.36 -15.54
N ASP A 125 0.17 -11.63 -15.41
CA ASP A 125 0.86 -12.71 -16.14
C ASP A 125 0.43 -12.65 -17.63
N HIS A 126 1.43 -12.67 -18.51
CA HIS A 126 1.24 -12.60 -19.96
C HIS A 126 1.41 -13.97 -20.63
N GLY A 127 1.36 -15.06 -19.87
CA GLY A 127 1.55 -16.42 -20.37
C GLY A 127 2.97 -16.69 -20.85
N ILE A 128 3.93 -15.90 -20.37
CA ILE A 128 5.34 -16.00 -20.77
C ILE A 128 5.95 -17.26 -20.14
N THR A 129 6.74 -18.01 -20.90
CA THR A 129 7.37 -19.26 -20.46
C THR A 129 8.90 -19.18 -20.38
N GLY A 130 9.52 -20.14 -19.70
CA GLY A 130 10.99 -20.29 -19.65
C GLY A 130 11.71 -19.15 -18.95
N ALA A 131 12.90 -18.78 -19.44
CA ALA A 131 13.74 -17.74 -18.83
C ALA A 131 13.06 -16.35 -18.81
N ALA A 132 12.26 -16.06 -19.83
CA ALA A 132 11.49 -14.82 -19.90
C ALA A 132 10.43 -14.75 -18.79
N LYS A 133 9.85 -15.89 -18.36
CA LYS A 133 8.93 -15.94 -17.21
C LYS A 133 9.61 -15.48 -15.93
N ARG A 134 10.82 -15.97 -15.66
CA ARG A 134 11.59 -15.58 -14.46
C ARG A 134 11.96 -14.11 -14.52
N SER A 135 12.41 -13.60 -15.67
CA SER A 135 12.70 -12.17 -15.82
C SER A 135 11.47 -11.30 -15.60
N TRP A 136 10.30 -11.71 -16.10
CA TRP A 136 9.04 -11.01 -15.87
C TRP A 136 8.60 -11.05 -14.41
N LEU A 137 8.81 -12.18 -13.71
CA LEU A 137 8.60 -12.24 -12.27
C LEU A 137 9.49 -11.24 -11.52
N SER A 138 10.79 -11.15 -11.88
CA SER A 138 11.70 -10.15 -11.30
C SER A 138 11.24 -8.70 -11.55
N GLU A 139 10.68 -8.40 -12.73
CA GLU A 139 10.08 -7.09 -13.01
C GLU A 139 8.92 -6.80 -12.06
N ARG A 140 7.98 -7.74 -11.93
CA ARG A 140 6.81 -7.58 -11.08
C ARG A 140 7.21 -7.45 -9.61
N LEU A 141 8.13 -8.28 -9.14
CA LEU A 141 8.69 -8.16 -7.78
C LEU A 141 9.28 -6.77 -7.54
N GLY A 142 10.04 -6.22 -8.50
CA GLY A 142 10.62 -4.89 -8.37
C GLY A 142 9.59 -3.76 -8.40
N ILE A 143 8.45 -3.95 -9.08
CA ILE A 143 7.34 -2.98 -9.11
C ILE A 143 6.59 -3.02 -7.77
N TYR A 144 6.22 -4.21 -7.32
CA TYR A 144 5.46 -4.41 -6.09
C TYR A 144 6.30 -4.11 -4.84
N ALA A 145 7.58 -4.45 -4.80
CA ALA A 145 8.47 -4.04 -3.71
C ALA A 145 8.66 -2.53 -3.60
N ALA A 146 8.51 -1.79 -4.71
CA ALA A 146 8.49 -0.33 -4.67
C ALA A 146 7.13 0.20 -4.22
N ALA A 147 6.02 -0.38 -4.69
CA ALA A 147 4.68 -0.03 -4.23
C ALA A 147 4.54 -0.23 -2.71
N GLU A 148 4.99 -1.38 -2.21
CA GLU A 148 5.04 -1.74 -0.80
C GLU A 148 5.83 -0.73 0.05
N HIS A 149 6.97 -0.29 -0.48
CA HIS A 149 7.73 0.74 0.22
C HIS A 149 6.93 2.04 0.37
N PHE A 150 6.15 2.41 -0.66
CA PHE A 150 5.30 3.60 -0.58
C PHE A 150 4.12 3.42 0.37
N THR A 151 3.49 2.25 0.42
CA THR A 151 2.41 1.95 1.38
C THR A 151 2.95 1.97 2.81
N ALA A 152 4.12 1.37 3.08
CA ALA A 152 4.79 1.46 4.38
C ALA A 152 5.13 2.90 4.79
N VAL A 153 5.63 3.72 3.87
CA VAL A 153 5.90 5.15 4.11
C VAL A 153 4.62 5.94 4.43
N VAL A 154 3.53 5.65 3.70
CA VAL A 154 2.23 6.28 3.95
C VAL A 154 1.61 5.79 5.25
N GLY A 155 1.77 4.51 5.58
CA GLY A 155 1.35 3.91 6.83
C GLY A 155 2.02 4.55 8.04
N GLU A 156 3.35 4.73 7.97
CA GLU A 156 4.10 5.46 8.99
C GLU A 156 3.56 6.90 9.14
N TRP A 157 3.34 7.58 8.02
CA TRP A 157 2.78 8.93 8.03
C TRP A 157 1.39 8.98 8.68
N LEU A 158 0.51 8.02 8.41
CA LEU A 158 -0.84 7.93 8.99
C LEU A 158 -0.83 7.68 10.50
N LEU A 159 0.10 6.84 10.97
CA LEU A 159 0.30 6.58 12.39
C LEU A 159 0.75 7.83 13.15
N ASP A 160 1.63 8.62 12.55
CA ASP A 160 2.17 9.84 13.16
C ASP A 160 1.25 11.08 12.95
N ASN A 161 0.17 10.95 12.18
CA ASN A 161 -0.64 12.10 11.76
C ASN A 161 -1.63 12.60 12.83
N GLN A 162 -1.20 13.62 13.58
CA GLN A 162 -2.04 14.33 14.55
C GLN A 162 -3.08 15.28 13.94
N ALA A 163 -2.98 15.64 12.66
CA ALA A 163 -4.00 16.46 12.01
C ALA A 163 -5.34 15.71 11.88
N PHE A 164 -5.29 14.39 11.67
CA PHE A 164 -6.48 13.54 11.61
C PHE A 164 -7.19 13.47 12.96
N ASP A 165 -6.41 13.34 14.05
CA ASP A 165 -6.96 13.37 15.40
C ASP A 165 -7.61 14.73 15.73
N ARG A 166 -6.96 15.83 15.34
CA ARG A 166 -7.45 17.19 15.61
C ARG A 166 -8.70 17.57 14.83
N VAL A 167 -8.82 17.11 13.58
CA VAL A 167 -10.00 17.40 12.75
C VAL A 167 -11.18 16.48 13.08
N GLY A 168 -10.93 15.37 13.77
CA GLY A 168 -11.95 14.39 14.14
C GLY A 168 -12.35 13.53 12.95
N VAL A 169 -11.39 12.88 12.30
CA VAL A 169 -11.69 11.84 11.29
C VAL A 169 -12.57 10.76 11.91
N ASP A 170 -13.53 10.23 11.15
CA ASP A 170 -14.39 9.14 11.61
C ASP A 170 -13.53 8.00 12.21
N PRO A 171 -13.84 7.53 13.44
CA PRO A 171 -12.97 6.61 14.16
C PRO A 171 -12.84 5.24 13.48
N THR A 172 -13.88 4.75 12.81
CA THR A 172 -13.80 3.45 12.12
C THR A 172 -12.91 3.56 10.88
N MET A 173 -13.07 4.63 10.10
CA MET A 173 -12.20 4.87 8.95
C MET A 173 -10.75 5.11 9.38
N LEU A 174 -10.54 5.89 10.44
CA LEU A 174 -9.20 6.14 10.98
C LEU A 174 -8.52 4.85 11.44
N ASP A 175 -9.29 3.93 12.05
CA ASP A 175 -8.80 2.61 12.44
C ASP A 175 -8.40 1.77 11.23
N LEU A 176 -9.22 1.70 10.17
CA LEU A 176 -8.83 0.99 8.94
C LEU A 176 -7.50 1.52 8.39
N LEU A 177 -7.38 2.84 8.23
CA LEU A 177 -6.20 3.47 7.63
C LEU A 177 -4.93 3.24 8.47
N ARG A 178 -5.01 3.36 9.79
CA ARG A 178 -3.87 3.18 10.70
C ARG A 178 -3.56 1.70 10.97
N TRP A 179 -4.56 0.82 10.98
CA TRP A 179 -4.36 -0.63 11.10
C TRP A 179 -3.60 -1.15 9.90
N HIS A 180 -4.10 -0.86 8.69
CA HIS A 180 -3.42 -1.22 7.46
C HIS A 180 -2.01 -0.63 7.46
N GLY A 181 -1.89 0.68 7.71
CA GLY A 181 -0.58 1.34 7.78
C GLY A 181 0.40 0.76 8.80
N ALA A 182 -0.07 0.20 9.92
CA ALA A 182 0.78 -0.48 10.89
C ALA A 182 1.25 -1.84 10.39
N GLU A 183 0.41 -2.62 9.72
CA GLU A 183 0.81 -3.90 9.12
C GLU A 183 1.79 -3.69 7.95
N GLU A 184 1.62 -2.65 7.14
CA GLU A 184 2.61 -2.27 6.10
C GLU A 184 4.02 -1.97 6.68
N LEU A 185 4.10 -1.52 7.94
CA LEU A 185 5.39 -1.36 8.63
C LEU A 185 6.01 -2.71 9.03
N GLU A 186 5.21 -3.74 9.29
CA GLU A 186 5.67 -5.13 9.48
C GLU A 186 6.21 -5.68 8.15
N HIS A 187 5.56 -5.34 7.04
CA HIS A 187 5.90 -5.80 5.69
C HIS A 187 7.13 -5.14 5.06
N ARG A 188 7.53 -3.95 5.53
CA ARG A 188 8.51 -3.06 4.88
C ARG A 188 9.79 -3.76 4.38
N ASN A 189 10.30 -4.74 5.12
CA ASN A 189 11.52 -5.47 4.76
C ASN A 189 11.21 -6.63 3.80
N VAL A 190 10.08 -7.31 3.96
CA VAL A 190 9.73 -8.58 3.28
C VAL A 190 9.73 -8.43 1.77
N ALA A 191 8.99 -7.46 1.23
CA ALA A 191 8.88 -7.28 -0.21
C ALA A 191 10.22 -6.91 -0.86
N PHE A 192 11.00 -6.08 -0.16
CA PHE A 192 12.34 -5.69 -0.61
C PHE A 192 13.30 -6.87 -0.58
N ASP A 193 13.33 -7.64 0.52
CA ASP A 193 14.22 -8.79 0.70
C ASP A 193 13.90 -9.91 -0.29
N ALA A 194 12.62 -10.17 -0.55
CA ALA A 194 12.20 -11.11 -1.59
C ALA A 194 12.66 -10.67 -2.99
N TYR A 195 12.60 -9.37 -3.33
CA TYR A 195 13.19 -8.87 -4.57
C TYR A 195 14.72 -9.04 -4.60
N GLN A 196 15.41 -8.69 -3.51
CA GLN A 196 16.87 -8.82 -3.42
C GLN A 196 17.31 -10.27 -3.58
N TYR A 197 16.56 -11.21 -2.99
CA TYR A 197 16.88 -12.63 -3.05
C TYR A 197 16.68 -13.22 -4.45
N VAL A 198 15.57 -12.88 -5.13
CA VAL A 198 15.22 -13.48 -6.42
C VAL A 198 15.98 -12.87 -7.60
N ASP A 199 16.20 -11.55 -7.60
CA ASP A 199 16.90 -10.80 -8.66
C ASP A 199 18.12 -10.04 -8.16
N GLY A 200 17.99 -9.20 -7.11
CA GLY A 200 19.09 -8.41 -6.55
C GLY A 200 19.63 -7.28 -7.44
N GLY A 201 19.11 -7.12 -8.66
CA GLY A 201 19.64 -6.18 -9.64
C GLY A 201 19.26 -4.73 -9.32
N TYR A 202 20.25 -3.89 -8.97
CA TYR A 202 20.00 -2.47 -8.69
C TYR A 202 19.34 -1.73 -9.87
N ALA A 203 19.83 -1.95 -11.09
CA ALA A 203 19.30 -1.25 -12.27
C ALA A 203 17.82 -1.57 -12.52
N ARG A 204 17.42 -2.84 -12.34
CA ARG A 204 16.03 -3.25 -12.43
C ARG A 204 15.22 -2.63 -11.29
N ARG A 205 15.69 -2.71 -10.05
CA ARG A 205 15.04 -2.11 -8.87
C ARG A 205 14.76 -0.63 -9.06
N ALA A 206 15.76 0.12 -9.51
CA ALA A 206 15.64 1.55 -9.73
C ALA A 206 14.64 1.88 -10.85
N ARG A 207 14.70 1.16 -11.97
CA ARG A 207 13.76 1.36 -13.09
C ARG A 207 12.32 0.99 -12.69
N THR A 208 12.11 -0.16 -12.06
CA THR A 208 10.79 -0.61 -11.62
C THR A 208 10.22 0.31 -10.56
N ALA A 209 11.05 0.84 -9.65
CA ALA A 209 10.62 1.85 -8.70
C ALA A 209 10.12 3.12 -9.39
N VAL A 210 10.87 3.67 -10.35
CA VAL A 210 10.40 4.85 -11.10
C VAL A 210 9.08 4.58 -11.83
N ILE A 211 8.93 3.40 -12.45
CA ILE A 211 7.67 3.00 -13.10
C ILE A 211 6.53 2.91 -12.09
N ALA A 212 6.74 2.23 -10.96
CA ALA A 212 5.76 2.04 -9.90
C ALA A 212 5.32 3.39 -9.32
N CYS A 213 6.26 4.25 -8.93
CA CYS A 213 5.98 5.55 -8.33
C CYS A 213 5.23 6.49 -9.28
N LEU A 214 5.67 6.60 -10.53
CA LEU A 214 5.02 7.46 -11.52
C LEU A 214 3.63 6.92 -11.89
N GLY A 215 3.52 5.60 -12.09
CA GLY A 215 2.26 4.93 -12.37
C GLY A 215 1.25 5.11 -11.23
N LEU A 216 1.68 4.86 -9.99
CA LEU A 216 0.88 5.04 -8.79
C LEU A 216 0.49 6.50 -8.60
N ALA A 217 1.41 7.46 -8.76
CA ALA A 217 1.10 8.89 -8.67
C ALA A 217 0.05 9.32 -9.71
N VAL A 218 0.21 8.93 -10.98
CA VAL A 218 -0.77 9.23 -12.03
C VAL A 218 -2.13 8.62 -11.71
N LEU A 219 -2.16 7.34 -11.33
CA LEU A 219 -3.39 6.66 -10.95
C LEU A 219 -4.05 7.34 -9.76
N TRP A 220 -3.28 7.69 -8.74
CA TRP A 220 -3.78 8.26 -7.50
C TRP A 220 -4.34 9.66 -7.69
N PHE A 221 -3.55 10.58 -8.26
CA PHE A 221 -3.99 11.95 -8.47
C PHE A 221 -5.11 12.05 -9.50
N SER A 222 -5.09 11.24 -10.56
CA SER A 222 -6.19 11.23 -11.54
C SER A 222 -7.49 10.67 -10.95
N THR A 223 -7.40 9.67 -10.07
CA THR A 223 -8.56 9.09 -9.38
C THR A 223 -9.12 10.04 -8.33
N ALA A 224 -8.27 10.60 -7.46
CA ALA A 224 -8.70 11.58 -6.46
C ALA A 224 -9.36 12.80 -7.13
N ALA A 225 -8.76 13.31 -8.22
CA ALA A 225 -9.33 14.40 -9.00
C ALA A 225 -10.66 14.01 -9.67
N TYR A 226 -10.80 12.77 -10.14
CA TYR A 226 -12.05 12.26 -10.72
C TYR A 226 -13.16 12.20 -9.66
N LEU A 227 -12.90 11.57 -8.51
CA LEU A 227 -13.88 11.44 -7.44
C LEU A 227 -14.34 12.83 -6.95
N TYR A 228 -13.40 13.72 -6.65
CA TYR A 228 -13.70 15.09 -6.23
C TYR A 228 -14.48 15.91 -7.26
N ARG A 229 -14.22 15.72 -8.56
CA ARG A 229 -14.97 16.43 -9.62
C ARG A 229 -16.39 15.90 -9.77
N ASN A 230 -16.64 14.64 -9.44
CA ASN A 230 -17.94 13.99 -9.61
C ASN A 230 -18.78 13.94 -8.32
N ASP A 231 -18.22 14.34 -7.17
CA ASP A 231 -18.96 14.37 -5.90
C ASP A 231 -20.01 15.50 -5.86
N VAL A 232 -21.26 15.12 -6.09
CA VAL A 232 -22.44 15.99 -6.14
C VAL A 232 -22.74 16.72 -4.83
N THR A 233 -22.17 16.29 -3.70
CA THR A 233 -22.38 16.93 -2.40
C THR A 233 -21.60 18.26 -2.27
N ILE A 234 -20.55 18.44 -3.08
CA ILE A 234 -19.69 19.62 -3.03
C ILE A 234 -20.33 20.80 -3.75
N ARG A 235 -20.92 21.73 -2.99
CA ARG A 235 -21.64 22.91 -3.53
C ARG A 235 -20.76 23.94 -4.24
N ARG A 236 -19.52 24.13 -3.79
CA ARG A 236 -18.58 25.13 -4.34
C ARG A 236 -17.22 24.48 -4.58
N ARG A 237 -17.00 23.98 -5.79
CA ARG A 237 -15.76 23.32 -6.16
C ARG A 237 -14.70 24.34 -6.58
N ARG A 238 -13.54 24.30 -5.91
CA ARG A 238 -12.31 24.90 -6.42
C ARG A 238 -11.58 23.90 -7.34
N PRO A 239 -10.63 24.36 -8.17
CA PRO A 239 -9.77 23.44 -8.91
C PRO A 239 -9.08 22.45 -7.96
N TRP A 240 -9.08 21.17 -8.33
CA TRP A 240 -8.55 20.09 -7.48
C TRP A 240 -7.10 20.31 -7.03
N LEU A 241 -6.25 20.93 -7.86
CA LEU A 241 -4.88 21.28 -7.49
C LEU A 241 -4.81 22.26 -6.32
N VAL A 242 -5.76 23.21 -6.25
CA VAL A 242 -5.85 24.18 -5.16
C VAL A 242 -6.25 23.46 -3.87
N GLU A 243 -7.23 22.57 -3.93
CA GLU A 243 -7.64 21.78 -2.75
C GLU A 243 -6.56 20.79 -2.33
N TYR A 244 -5.82 20.17 -3.26
CA TYR A 244 -4.66 19.35 -2.93
C TYR A 244 -3.61 20.14 -2.15
N VAL A 245 -3.21 21.32 -2.62
CA VAL A 245 -2.21 22.16 -1.93
C VAL A 245 -2.71 22.59 -0.55
N ARG A 246 -4.01 22.91 -0.43
CA ARG A 246 -4.63 23.25 0.86
C ARG A 246 -4.64 22.07 1.83
N ALA A 247 -5.07 20.89 1.37
CA ALA A 247 -5.08 19.67 2.15
C ALA A 247 -3.68 19.26 2.58
N ALA A 248 -2.68 19.35 1.68
CA ALA A 248 -1.30 19.03 1.99
C ALA A 248 -0.70 19.99 3.05
N ARG A 249 -0.96 21.30 2.92
CA ARG A 249 -0.54 22.30 3.92
C ARG A 249 -1.21 22.12 5.28
N ALA A 250 -2.45 21.63 5.28
CA ALA A 250 -3.20 21.32 6.50
C ALA A 250 -2.82 19.96 7.11
N GLY A 251 -1.98 19.16 6.45
CA GLY A 251 -1.56 17.84 6.93
C GLY A 251 -2.58 16.74 6.67
N PHE A 252 -3.56 16.94 5.79
CA PHE A 252 -4.58 15.94 5.47
C PHE A 252 -4.19 14.97 4.36
N VAL A 253 -3.16 15.31 3.56
CA VAL A 253 -2.58 14.42 2.54
C VAL A 253 -1.06 14.63 2.49
N PRO A 254 -0.28 13.64 2.03
CA PRO A 254 1.16 13.83 1.82
C PRO A 254 1.45 14.89 0.76
N GLY A 255 2.40 15.78 1.06
CA GLY A 255 2.89 16.78 0.11
C GLY A 255 3.81 16.17 -0.95
N VAL A 256 3.87 16.80 -2.13
CA VAL A 256 4.71 16.30 -3.24
C VAL A 256 6.19 16.21 -2.87
N SER A 257 6.68 17.16 -2.06
CA SER A 257 8.08 17.15 -1.58
C SER A 257 8.38 15.93 -0.70
N PHE A 258 7.43 15.52 0.14
CA PHE A 258 7.55 14.30 0.93
C PHE A 258 7.63 13.08 0.02
N LEU A 259 6.71 12.94 -0.94
CA LEU A 259 6.70 11.81 -1.88
C LEU A 259 8.00 11.72 -2.70
N PHE A 260 8.52 12.86 -3.18
CA PHE A 260 9.80 12.90 -3.89
C PHE A 260 10.99 12.53 -3.00
N ALA A 261 11.01 12.95 -1.74
CA ALA A 261 12.07 12.58 -0.80
C ALA A 261 12.10 11.07 -0.59
N GLN A 262 10.93 10.43 -0.43
CA GLN A 262 10.82 8.99 -0.20
C GLN A 262 11.23 8.20 -1.44
N MET A 263 10.86 8.64 -2.65
CA MET A 263 11.38 8.07 -3.89
C MET A 263 12.91 8.18 -3.96
N TYR A 264 13.47 9.33 -3.61
CA TYR A 264 14.91 9.54 -3.62
C TYR A 264 15.64 8.62 -2.62
N TYR A 265 15.08 8.40 -1.43
CA TYR A 265 15.65 7.48 -0.45
C TYR A 265 15.66 6.04 -0.99
N TYR A 266 14.54 5.55 -1.52
CA TYR A 266 14.43 4.19 -2.08
C TYR A 266 15.43 3.93 -3.22
N LEU A 267 15.67 4.94 -4.06
CA LEU A 267 16.59 4.84 -5.20
C LEU A 267 18.07 4.81 -4.80
N ARG A 268 18.45 5.03 -3.54
CA ARG A 268 19.86 4.98 -3.13
C ARG A 268 20.42 3.56 -3.27
N PRO A 269 21.66 3.37 -3.78
CA PRO A 269 22.26 2.03 -3.90
C PRO A 269 22.28 1.22 -2.60
N GLY A 270 22.64 1.85 -1.49
CA GLY A 270 22.68 1.24 -0.16
C GLY A 270 21.37 1.31 0.64
N PHE A 271 20.24 1.65 -0.01
CA PHE A 271 18.94 1.69 0.65
C PHE A 271 18.53 0.31 1.17
N HIS A 272 17.95 0.29 2.37
CA HIS A 272 17.23 -0.85 2.94
C HIS A 272 16.05 -0.35 3.79
N PRO A 273 14.84 -0.94 3.71
CA PRO A 273 13.65 -0.48 4.44
C PRO A 273 13.75 -0.50 5.97
N SER A 274 14.57 -1.37 6.56
CA SER A 274 14.86 -1.35 8.01
C SER A 274 15.48 -0.04 8.52
N SER A 275 15.89 0.86 7.61
CA SER A 275 16.29 2.23 7.98
C SER A 275 15.12 3.20 8.17
N MET A 276 13.88 2.76 7.91
CA MET A 276 12.64 3.51 8.21
C MET A 276 12.41 3.60 9.71
N GLY A 277 11.42 4.40 10.14
CA GLY A 277 11.22 4.69 11.56
C GLY A 277 10.86 3.48 12.42
N ASP A 278 10.81 3.71 13.73
CA ASP A 278 10.70 2.65 14.74
C ASP A 278 9.42 1.80 14.58
N ILE A 279 9.61 0.50 14.33
CA ILE A 279 8.53 -0.50 14.16
C ILE A 279 7.66 -0.64 15.42
N SER A 280 8.17 -0.25 16.59
CA SER A 280 7.42 -0.31 17.84
C SER A 280 6.14 0.54 17.79
N LYS A 281 6.06 1.56 16.92
CA LYS A 281 4.84 2.35 16.71
C LYS A 281 3.71 1.51 16.11
N ALA A 282 4.04 0.63 15.16
CA ALA A 282 3.08 -0.28 14.54
C ALA A 282 2.56 -1.27 15.58
N VAL A 283 3.46 -1.91 16.33
CA VAL A 283 3.11 -2.85 17.40
C VAL A 283 2.21 -2.20 18.45
N ARG A 284 2.53 -0.97 18.88
CA ARG A 284 1.70 -0.21 19.82
C ARG A 284 0.31 0.06 19.28
N TYR A 285 0.19 0.43 18.01
CA TYR A 285 -1.11 0.72 17.40
C TYR A 285 -1.95 -0.54 17.25
N LEU A 286 -1.36 -1.63 16.75
CA LEU A 286 -2.04 -2.91 16.57
C LEU A 286 -2.58 -3.48 17.89
N ALA A 287 -1.90 -3.21 19.01
CA ALA A 287 -2.38 -3.61 20.34
C ALA A 287 -3.64 -2.85 20.81
N VAL A 288 -3.91 -1.66 20.26
CA VAL A 288 -5.04 -0.80 20.65
C VAL A 288 -6.12 -0.66 19.57
N SER A 289 -5.86 -1.12 18.34
CA SER A 289 -6.81 -1.08 17.23
C SER A 289 -8.13 -1.79 17.60
N PRO A 290 -9.28 -1.08 17.57
CA PRO A 290 -10.59 -1.68 17.79
C PRO A 290 -10.85 -2.89 16.88
N ALA A 291 -10.57 -2.79 15.58
CA ALA A 291 -10.78 -3.88 14.64
C ALA A 291 -9.90 -5.10 14.92
N ALA A 292 -8.61 -4.89 15.25
CA ALA A 292 -7.69 -5.98 15.61
C ALA A 292 -8.08 -6.68 16.92
N ARG A 293 -8.62 -5.94 17.89
CA ARG A 293 -9.09 -6.50 19.17
C ARG A 293 -10.42 -7.24 19.03
N ALA A 294 -11.31 -6.77 18.16
CA ALA A 294 -12.62 -7.40 17.95
C ALA A 294 -12.55 -8.78 17.29
N GLY A 295 -11.45 -9.11 16.59
CA GLY A 295 -11.25 -10.42 15.96
C GLY A 295 -10.40 -11.41 16.77
N GLN A 296 -9.97 -11.05 17.99
CA GLN A 296 -9.36 -11.99 18.92
C GLN A 296 -10.44 -12.90 19.54
N PRO A 297 -10.18 -14.21 19.68
CA PRO A 297 -11.15 -15.17 20.22
C PRO A 297 -11.52 -14.91 21.68
#